data_AF-A0AAE0SRE1-F1
#
_entry.id   AF-A0AAE0SRE1-F1
#
_cell.length_a   1.000
_cell.length_b   1.000
_cell.length_c   1.000
_cell.angle_alpha   90.00
_cell.angle_beta   90.00
_cell.angle_gamma   90.00
#
_symmetry.space_group_name_H-M   'P 1'
#
loop_
_entity.id
_entity.type
_entity.pdbx_description
1 polymer ?
#
loop_
_entity_poly.entity_id
_entity_poly.type
_entity_poly.pdbx_seq_one_letter_code
_entity_poly.pdbx_strand_id
1 'polypeptide(L)'
;MGYWNFLTILKHASQLKSVIILPIAFLAPIPVIIADTDLPEQAARCAYVIIAMAILWLTEAIPIAATALLPVFLLPMLNVMTASATCSSYITDSSMLFLGGLILAAAVEEWNLHKRIALMILKLIGSQPNLLMLGLMLTTWFLSMWISNTATASMMIPIIFAVVHELEGAHSDPAKEEVGEGVINETFEMSSAEEGTANGNYVNAPNNEENRRQETTGKKAGISKIAKGFALCVAYASSIGGIATLTGTPPNLVLKDSVDKLYKANKEDPPISFANWMGFAVPLSFLVLLLAWVLLQVLFLSCTCCRKVDASRKKAIREAIQSQYNALGRI
;
A
#
# COMPACT_ATOMS: atom_id res chain seq x y z
N MET A 1 -16.94 -24.62 0.52
CA MET A 1 -16.40 -25.31 -0.67
C MET A 1 -16.19 -24.39 -1.89
N GLY A 2 -16.39 -23.05 -1.80
CA GLY A 2 -16.22 -22.11 -2.92
C GLY A 2 -14.86 -21.37 -3.00
N TYR A 3 -14.22 -21.10 -1.85
CA TYR A 3 -12.95 -20.35 -1.80
C TYR A 3 -11.77 -21.05 -2.48
N TRP A 4 -11.67 -22.37 -2.31
CA TRP A 4 -10.63 -23.17 -2.95
C TRP A 4 -10.75 -23.18 -4.47
N ASN A 5 -11.98 -23.17 -5.02
CA ASN A 5 -12.19 -23.07 -6.46
C ASN A 5 -11.84 -21.68 -6.98
N PHE A 6 -12.19 -20.60 -6.28
CA PHE A 6 -11.89 -19.22 -6.72
C PHE A 6 -10.39 -18.91 -6.74
N LEU A 7 -9.64 -19.26 -5.69
CA LEU A 7 -8.19 -19.10 -5.67
C LEU A 7 -7.49 -19.97 -6.71
N THR A 8 -8.02 -21.16 -6.97
CA THR A 8 -7.51 -22.05 -8.02
C THR A 8 -7.80 -21.48 -9.41
N ILE A 9 -8.98 -20.88 -9.63
CA ILE A 9 -9.34 -20.18 -10.87
C ILE A 9 -8.47 -18.94 -11.08
N LEU A 10 -8.21 -18.14 -10.04
CA LEU A 10 -7.30 -16.99 -10.12
C LEU A 10 -5.86 -17.42 -10.41
N LYS A 11 -5.39 -18.52 -9.79
CA LYS A 11 -4.09 -19.13 -10.15
C LYS A 11 -4.10 -19.58 -11.61
N HIS A 12 -5.12 -20.28 -12.08
CA HIS A 12 -5.20 -20.73 -13.48
C HIS A 12 -5.29 -19.56 -14.46
N ALA A 13 -6.02 -18.49 -14.14
CA ALA A 13 -6.10 -17.29 -14.95
C ALA A 13 -4.77 -16.53 -14.99
N SER A 14 -4.06 -16.44 -13.86
CA SER A 14 -2.72 -15.87 -13.78
C SER A 14 -1.70 -16.70 -14.57
N GLN A 15 -1.74 -18.02 -14.45
CA GLN A 15 -0.90 -18.95 -15.21
C GLN A 15 -1.20 -18.86 -16.72
N LEU A 16 -2.47 -18.79 -17.10
CA LEU A 16 -2.89 -18.62 -18.50
C LEU A 16 -2.43 -17.28 -19.08
N LYS A 17 -2.51 -16.21 -18.28
CA LYS A 17 -1.98 -14.88 -18.62
C LYS A 17 -0.48 -14.95 -18.89
N SER A 18 0.31 -15.60 -18.02
CA SER A 18 1.75 -15.76 -18.22
C SER A 18 2.08 -16.59 -19.46
N VAL A 19 1.35 -17.69 -19.72
CA VAL A 19 1.59 -18.58 -20.87
C VAL A 19 1.34 -17.87 -22.21
N ILE A 20 0.36 -16.97 -22.28
CA ILE A 20 0.04 -16.24 -23.51
C ILE A 20 0.92 -15.00 -23.67
N ILE A 21 1.14 -14.24 -22.59
CA ILE A 21 1.85 -12.96 -22.66
C ILE A 21 3.35 -13.15 -22.85
N LEU A 22 3.95 -14.20 -22.26
CA LEU A 22 5.39 -14.46 -22.40
C LEU A 22 5.83 -14.60 -23.87
N PRO A 23 5.22 -15.47 -24.71
CA PRO A 23 5.58 -15.54 -26.12
C PRO A 23 5.28 -14.24 -26.86
N ILE A 24 4.19 -13.53 -26.54
CA ILE A 24 3.90 -12.22 -27.15
C ILE A 24 5.01 -11.21 -26.82
N ALA A 25 5.47 -11.15 -25.57
CA ALA A 25 6.50 -10.22 -25.14
C ALA A 25 7.84 -10.42 -25.87
N PHE A 26 8.16 -11.66 -26.24
CA PHE A 26 9.38 -11.98 -27.00
C PHE A 26 9.20 -11.99 -28.51
N LEU A 27 7.99 -12.28 -29.03
CA LEU A 27 7.71 -12.34 -30.48
C LEU A 27 7.32 -10.98 -31.06
N ALA A 28 6.53 -10.17 -30.34
CA ALA A 28 6.05 -8.87 -30.82
C ALA A 28 7.17 -7.87 -31.15
N PRO A 29 8.30 -7.79 -30.42
CA PRO A 29 9.40 -6.88 -30.76
C PRO A 29 10.39 -7.44 -31.80
N ILE A 30 10.28 -8.69 -32.25
CA ILE A 30 11.18 -9.28 -33.27
C ILE A 30 11.28 -8.43 -34.55
N PRO A 31 10.20 -7.83 -35.08
CA PRO A 31 10.29 -6.97 -36.25
C PRO A 31 11.26 -5.80 -36.09
N VAL A 32 11.57 -5.34 -34.87
CA VAL A 32 12.55 -4.26 -34.63
C VAL A 32 13.98 -4.69 -34.99
N ILE A 33 14.28 -5.98 -34.90
CA ILE A 33 15.59 -6.53 -35.28
C ILE A 33 15.66 -6.80 -36.79
N ILE A 34 14.55 -7.23 -37.39
CA ILE A 34 14.50 -7.69 -38.79
C ILE A 34 14.22 -6.53 -39.76
N ALA A 35 13.50 -5.50 -39.33
CA ALA A 35 13.22 -4.34 -40.14
C ALA A 35 14.53 -3.64 -40.50
N ASP A 36 14.73 -3.42 -41.80
CA ASP A 36 15.82 -2.62 -42.35
C ASP A 36 15.60 -1.17 -41.90
N THR A 37 16.08 -0.90 -40.70
CA THR A 37 16.03 0.40 -40.05
C THR A 37 17.39 1.04 -40.23
N ASP A 38 17.44 2.36 -40.45
CA ASP A 38 18.70 3.13 -40.52
C ASP A 38 19.50 3.13 -39.18
N LEU A 39 19.10 2.28 -38.22
CA LEU A 39 19.69 2.19 -36.89
C LEU A 39 20.89 1.24 -36.89
N PRO A 40 21.93 1.54 -36.09
CA PRO A 40 22.98 0.58 -35.81
C PRO A 40 22.39 -0.74 -35.28
N GLU A 41 22.90 -1.88 -35.76
CA GLU A 41 22.38 -3.21 -35.42
C GLU A 41 22.33 -3.47 -33.90
N GLN A 42 23.33 -2.96 -33.15
CA GLN A 42 23.35 -3.03 -31.69
C GLN A 42 22.21 -2.24 -31.01
N ALA A 43 21.82 -1.09 -31.60
CA ALA A 43 20.72 -0.28 -31.08
C ALA A 43 19.36 -0.96 -31.29
N ALA A 44 19.15 -1.60 -32.43
CA ALA A 44 17.93 -2.38 -32.70
C ALA A 44 17.77 -3.57 -31.74
N ARG A 45 18.86 -4.30 -31.47
CA ARG A 45 18.89 -5.40 -30.49
C ARG A 45 18.67 -4.93 -29.05
N CYS A 46 19.19 -3.76 -28.69
CA CYS A 46 18.91 -3.15 -27.38
C CYS A 46 17.43 -2.74 -27.26
N ALA A 47 16.88 -2.11 -28.30
CA ALA A 47 15.47 -1.71 -28.35
C ALA A 47 14.53 -2.91 -28.21
N TYR A 48 14.86 -4.05 -28.83
CA TYR A 48 14.12 -5.31 -28.64
C TYR A 48 14.01 -5.69 -27.16
N VAL A 49 15.13 -5.69 -26.42
CA VAL A 49 15.15 -6.04 -25.00
C VAL A 49 14.31 -5.06 -24.19
N ILE A 50 14.42 -3.75 -24.47
CA ILE A 50 13.64 -2.71 -23.79
C ILE A 50 12.14 -2.90 -24.00
N ILE A 51 11.69 -3.16 -25.24
CA ILE A 51 10.27 -3.36 -25.55
C ILE A 51 9.75 -4.64 -24.90
N ALA A 52 10.51 -5.73 -24.97
CA ALA A 52 10.14 -6.99 -24.32
C ALA A 52 9.98 -6.80 -22.80
N MET A 53 10.93 -6.11 -22.16
CA MET A 53 10.83 -5.76 -20.74
C MET A 53 9.65 -4.85 -20.43
N ALA A 54 9.38 -3.85 -21.26
CA ALA A 54 8.25 -2.95 -21.08
C ALA A 54 6.92 -3.71 -21.11
N ILE A 55 6.74 -4.64 -22.06
CA ILE A 55 5.56 -5.51 -22.11
C ILE A 55 5.47 -6.35 -20.84
N LEU A 56 6.56 -6.97 -20.40
CA LEU A 56 6.58 -7.83 -19.20
C LEU A 56 6.34 -7.06 -17.90
N TRP A 57 6.81 -5.82 -17.78
CA TRP A 57 6.54 -4.96 -16.62
C TRP A 57 5.11 -4.43 -16.61
N LEU A 58 4.58 -3.98 -17.76
CA LEU A 58 3.19 -3.48 -17.84
C LEU A 58 2.16 -4.58 -17.61
N THR A 59 2.47 -5.79 -18.07
CA THR A 59 1.57 -6.94 -17.94
C THR A 59 1.77 -7.72 -16.66
N GLU A 60 2.89 -7.54 -15.95
CA GLU A 60 3.27 -8.34 -14.77
C GLU A 60 3.12 -9.85 -15.01
N ALA A 61 3.49 -10.32 -16.22
CA ALA A 61 3.35 -11.73 -16.60
C ALA A 61 4.32 -12.64 -15.82
N ILE A 62 5.45 -12.10 -15.39
CA ILE A 62 6.39 -12.69 -14.45
C ILE A 62 6.74 -11.64 -13.37
N PRO A 63 7.24 -12.03 -12.19
CA PRO A 63 7.58 -11.09 -11.13
C PRO A 63 8.52 -9.98 -11.63
N ILE A 64 8.29 -8.73 -11.21
CA ILE A 64 9.04 -7.53 -11.66
C ILE A 64 10.56 -7.73 -11.52
N ALA A 65 11.00 -8.39 -10.44
CA ALA A 65 12.41 -8.71 -10.20
C ALA A 65 12.97 -9.73 -11.20
N ALA A 66 12.18 -10.73 -11.61
CA ALA A 66 12.59 -11.70 -12.63
C ALA A 66 12.70 -11.04 -14.01
N THR A 67 11.73 -10.18 -14.38
CA THR A 67 11.84 -9.34 -15.59
C THR A 67 13.09 -8.47 -15.55
N ALA A 68 13.39 -7.87 -14.40
CA ALA A 68 14.56 -7.01 -14.23
C ALA A 68 15.89 -7.76 -14.40
N LEU A 69 15.94 -9.10 -14.28
CA LEU A 69 17.16 -9.90 -14.50
C LEU A 69 17.34 -10.34 -15.97
N LEU A 70 16.33 -10.19 -16.82
CA LEU A 70 16.42 -10.59 -18.24
C LEU A 70 17.59 -9.95 -19.00
N PRO A 71 17.94 -8.66 -18.79
CA PRO A 71 19.10 -8.04 -19.45
C PRO A 71 20.42 -8.79 -19.24
N VAL A 72 20.62 -9.39 -18.06
CA VAL A 72 21.84 -10.16 -17.72
C VAL A 72 22.06 -11.30 -18.70
N PHE A 73 20.98 -11.88 -19.22
CA PHE A 73 21.04 -12.98 -20.19
C PHE A 73 20.89 -12.49 -21.63
N LEU A 74 19.92 -11.62 -21.89
CA LEU A 74 19.56 -11.21 -23.26
C LEU A 74 20.60 -10.26 -23.89
N LEU A 75 21.18 -9.33 -23.13
CA LEU A 75 22.16 -8.38 -23.69
C LEU A 75 23.46 -9.06 -24.14
N PRO A 76 24.04 -10.01 -23.37
CA PRO A 76 25.18 -10.79 -23.84
C PRO A 76 24.82 -11.74 -24.98
N MET A 77 23.65 -12.38 -24.92
CA MET A 77 23.19 -13.30 -25.97
C MET A 77 23.00 -12.60 -27.32
N LEU A 78 22.47 -11.38 -27.32
CA LEU A 78 22.31 -10.55 -28.52
C LEU A 78 23.58 -9.79 -28.92
N ASN A 79 24.70 -10.03 -28.23
CA ASN A 79 25.99 -9.38 -28.47
C ASN A 79 25.90 -7.84 -28.43
N VAL A 80 25.09 -7.30 -27.50
CA VAL A 80 24.94 -5.86 -27.26
C VAL A 80 25.98 -5.39 -26.24
N MET A 81 26.16 -6.15 -25.14
CA MET A 81 27.08 -5.81 -24.06
C MET A 81 27.60 -7.07 -23.38
N THR A 82 28.81 -7.03 -22.82
CA THR A 82 29.39 -8.19 -22.12
C THR A 82 28.65 -8.49 -20.81
N ALA A 83 28.59 -9.76 -20.41
CA ALA A 83 27.93 -10.18 -19.18
C ALA A 83 28.48 -9.45 -17.93
N SER A 84 29.80 -9.24 -17.88
CA SER A 84 30.43 -8.50 -16.77
C SER A 84 29.94 -7.06 -16.70
N ALA A 85 29.88 -6.35 -17.83
CA ALA A 85 29.40 -4.97 -17.85
C ALA A 85 27.90 -4.88 -17.49
N THR A 86 27.10 -5.86 -17.90
CA THR A 86 25.68 -5.91 -17.55
C THR A 86 25.49 -6.12 -16.05
N CYS A 87 26.19 -7.09 -15.45
CA CYS A 87 26.11 -7.35 -14.01
C CYS A 87 26.57 -6.17 -13.16
N SER A 88 27.61 -5.44 -13.59
CA SER A 88 28.07 -4.22 -12.89
C SER A 88 26.98 -3.15 -12.79
N SER A 89 25.98 -3.15 -13.68
CA SER A 89 24.88 -2.18 -13.65
C SER A 89 23.85 -2.44 -12.55
N TYR A 90 23.88 -3.61 -11.89
CA TYR A 90 22.94 -3.96 -10.81
C TYR A 90 23.44 -3.54 -9.42
N ILE A 91 24.75 -3.40 -9.26
CA ILE A 91 25.40 -3.02 -8.00
C ILE A 91 25.82 -1.55 -8.10
N THR A 92 24.86 -0.65 -7.91
CA THR A 92 25.12 0.79 -7.84
C THR A 92 25.15 1.28 -6.39
N ASP A 93 25.75 2.45 -6.15
CA ASP A 93 25.79 3.10 -4.83
C ASP A 93 24.37 3.26 -4.25
N SER A 94 23.39 3.59 -5.10
CA SER A 94 21.97 3.71 -4.74
C SER A 94 21.35 2.36 -4.33
N SER A 95 21.70 1.27 -5.01
CA SER A 95 21.27 -0.09 -4.62
C SER A 95 21.85 -0.51 -3.27
N MET A 96 23.10 -0.16 -2.98
CA MET A 96 23.72 -0.44 -1.67
C MET A 96 23.10 0.39 -0.55
N LEU A 97 22.80 1.67 -0.80
CA LEU A 97 22.06 2.52 0.13
C LEU A 97 20.66 1.94 0.44
N PHE A 98 19.97 1.44 -0.57
CA PHE A 98 18.68 0.77 -0.40
C PHE A 98 18.78 -0.48 0.46
N LEU A 99 19.77 -1.33 0.18
CA LEU A 99 20.02 -2.55 0.96
C LEU A 99 20.31 -2.22 2.44
N GLY A 100 21.15 -1.20 2.70
CA GLY A 100 21.41 -0.72 4.06
C GLY A 100 20.15 -0.20 4.76
N GLY A 101 19.29 0.52 4.03
CA GLY A 101 18.00 0.99 4.53
C GLY A 101 17.04 -0.16 4.88
N LEU A 102 16.97 -1.19 4.04
CA LEU A 102 16.17 -2.40 4.31
C LEU A 102 16.68 -3.18 5.52
N ILE A 103 17.99 -3.32 5.68
CA ILE A 103 18.59 -3.97 6.86
C ILE A 103 18.25 -3.19 8.13
N LEU A 104 18.36 -1.85 8.10
CA LEU A 104 17.98 -1.00 9.22
C LEU A 104 16.49 -1.12 9.55
N ALA A 105 15.62 -1.12 8.52
CA ALA A 105 14.18 -1.28 8.68
C ALA A 105 13.84 -2.63 9.30
N ALA A 106 14.43 -3.73 8.81
CA ALA A 106 14.25 -5.07 9.34
C ALA A 106 14.72 -5.17 10.80
N ALA A 107 15.86 -4.58 11.13
CA ALA A 107 16.34 -4.51 12.51
C ALA A 107 15.35 -3.74 13.43
N VAL A 108 14.83 -2.59 12.99
CA VAL A 108 13.80 -1.85 13.75
C VAL A 108 12.49 -2.63 13.87
N GLU A 109 12.19 -3.48 12.89
CA GLU A 109 11.02 -4.35 12.86
C GLU A 109 11.09 -5.47 13.90
N GLU A 110 12.21 -6.19 13.95
CA GLU A 110 12.48 -7.28 14.91
C GLU A 110 12.31 -6.83 16.37
N TRP A 111 12.77 -5.62 16.69
CA TRP A 111 12.64 -5.05 18.04
C TRP A 111 11.26 -4.46 18.34
N ASN A 112 10.33 -4.52 17.37
CA ASN A 112 9.00 -3.91 17.42
C ASN A 112 9.03 -2.42 17.83
N LEU A 113 10.16 -1.74 17.60
CA LEU A 113 10.39 -0.36 18.05
C LEU A 113 9.41 0.60 17.37
N HIS A 114 9.20 0.40 16.07
CA HIS A 114 8.23 1.11 15.25
C HIS A 114 6.79 1.01 15.82
N LYS A 115 6.36 -0.16 16.33
CA LYS A 115 5.04 -0.32 17.00
C LYS A 115 4.97 0.46 18.30
N ARG A 116 6.05 0.47 19.09
CA ARG A 116 6.11 1.24 20.33
C ARG A 116 5.99 2.74 20.06
N ILE A 117 6.73 3.26 19.08
CA ILE A 117 6.68 4.67 18.67
C ILE A 117 5.26 5.03 18.19
N ALA A 118 4.67 4.18 17.35
CA ALA A 118 3.31 4.39 16.85
C ALA A 118 2.27 4.53 17.96
N LEU A 119 2.27 3.57 18.89
CA LEU A 119 1.32 3.56 20.00
C LEU A 119 1.58 4.69 20.99
N MET A 120 2.84 5.12 21.18
CA MET A 120 3.16 6.32 21.97
C MET A 120 2.56 7.58 21.35
N ILE A 121 2.70 7.77 20.02
CA ILE A 121 2.14 8.91 19.30
C ILE A 121 0.60 8.91 19.40
N LEU A 122 -0.04 7.75 19.22
CA LEU A 122 -1.49 7.63 19.32
C LEU A 122 -2.03 7.88 20.73
N LYS A 123 -1.27 7.53 21.79
CA LYS A 123 -1.62 7.88 23.17
C LYS A 123 -1.58 9.38 23.45
N LEU A 124 -0.73 10.12 22.75
CA LEU A 124 -0.56 11.57 22.89
C LEU A 124 -1.68 12.38 22.22
N ILE A 125 -2.19 11.94 21.06
CA ILE A 125 -3.05 12.75 20.18
C ILE A 125 -4.54 12.78 20.61
N GLY A 126 -4.92 11.97 21.62
CA GLY A 126 -6.24 12.02 22.26
C GLY A 126 -7.31 11.19 21.55
N SER A 127 -8.56 11.29 22.04
CA SER A 127 -9.64 10.33 21.73
C SER A 127 -10.75 10.88 20.81
N GLN A 128 -10.52 12.02 20.14
CA GLN A 128 -11.48 12.56 19.18
C GLN A 128 -11.24 11.95 17.80
N PRO A 129 -12.27 11.54 17.02
CA PRO A 129 -12.08 10.84 15.74
C PRO A 129 -11.24 11.62 14.74
N ASN A 130 -11.38 12.95 14.70
CA ASN A 130 -10.64 13.80 13.77
C ASN A 130 -9.13 13.84 14.10
N LEU A 131 -8.81 13.96 15.40
CA LEU A 131 -7.44 13.94 15.89
C LEU A 131 -6.86 12.53 15.82
N LEU A 132 -7.65 11.50 16.08
CA LEU A 132 -7.22 10.11 15.99
C LEU A 132 -6.84 9.75 14.56
N MET A 133 -7.62 10.20 13.57
CA MET A 133 -7.28 10.06 12.16
C MET A 133 -5.97 10.79 11.83
N LEU A 134 -5.78 12.01 12.33
CA LEU A 134 -4.51 12.74 12.18
C LEU A 134 -3.34 11.98 12.81
N GLY A 135 -3.53 11.43 14.01
CA GLY A 135 -2.50 10.69 14.72
C GLY A 135 -2.11 9.40 14.02
N LEU A 136 -3.08 8.67 13.45
CA LEU A 136 -2.81 7.52 12.59
C LEU A 136 -2.06 7.93 11.33
N MET A 137 -2.48 9.01 10.67
CA MET A 137 -1.80 9.51 9.47
C MET A 137 -0.36 9.97 9.76
N LEU A 138 -0.14 10.77 10.81
CA LEU A 138 1.20 11.25 11.21
C LEU A 138 2.13 10.09 11.56
N THR A 139 1.62 9.12 12.32
CA THR A 139 2.36 7.92 12.70
C THR A 139 2.74 7.10 11.46
N THR A 140 1.77 6.83 10.60
CA THR A 140 1.98 6.05 9.37
C THR A 140 2.96 6.73 8.44
N TRP A 141 2.81 8.04 8.24
CA TRP A 141 3.72 8.86 7.44
C TRP A 141 5.15 8.81 7.96
N PHE A 142 5.34 8.98 9.27
CA PHE A 142 6.66 8.94 9.89
C PHE A 142 7.31 7.56 9.76
N LEU A 143 6.57 6.48 10.02
CA LEU A 143 7.08 5.12 9.90
C LEU A 143 7.44 4.76 8.46
N SER A 144 6.63 5.18 7.49
CA SER A 144 6.84 4.89 6.08
C SER A 144 8.01 5.66 5.45
N MET A 145 8.62 6.61 6.18
CA MET A 145 9.89 7.21 5.77
C MET A 145 11.07 6.23 5.88
N TRP A 146 10.96 5.26 6.78
CA TRP A 146 12.07 4.37 7.14
C TRP A 146 11.78 2.92 6.77
N ILE A 147 10.50 2.55 6.81
CA ILE A 147 9.99 1.22 6.53
C ILE A 147 9.27 1.24 5.17
N SER A 148 9.22 0.10 4.48
CA SER A 148 8.47 -0.01 3.23
C SER A 148 7.00 0.36 3.41
N ASN A 149 6.41 1.00 2.39
CA ASN A 149 5.01 1.42 2.40
C ASN A 149 4.05 0.24 2.71
N THR A 150 4.31 -0.92 2.11
CA THR A 150 3.51 -2.14 2.29
C THR A 150 3.60 -2.66 3.72
N ALA A 151 4.80 -2.74 4.30
CA ALA A 151 4.97 -3.18 5.69
C ALA A 151 4.38 -2.18 6.69
N THR A 152 4.51 -0.88 6.43
CA THR A 152 3.92 0.16 7.28
C THR A 152 2.39 0.07 7.26
N ALA A 153 1.78 -0.14 6.09
CA ALA A 153 0.35 -0.32 5.98
C ALA A 153 -0.13 -1.59 6.71
N SER A 154 0.52 -2.74 6.48
CA SER A 154 0.13 -4.00 7.12
C SER A 154 0.23 -3.96 8.64
N MET A 155 1.25 -3.28 9.17
CA MET A 155 1.45 -3.08 10.60
C MET A 155 0.40 -2.16 11.24
N MET A 156 -0.13 -1.18 10.51
CA MET A 156 -1.18 -0.28 10.99
C MET A 156 -2.58 -0.92 10.96
N ILE A 157 -2.83 -1.93 10.11
CA ILE A 157 -4.15 -2.57 9.95
C ILE A 157 -4.74 -3.06 11.29
N PRO A 158 -4.03 -3.83 12.15
CA PRO A 158 -4.58 -4.27 13.43
C PRO A 158 -4.97 -3.10 14.36
N ILE A 159 -4.20 -2.01 14.34
CA ILE A 159 -4.47 -0.81 15.13
C ILE A 159 -5.73 -0.11 14.60
N ILE A 160 -5.87 -0.01 13.27
CA ILE A 160 -7.07 0.53 12.63
C ILE A 160 -8.29 -0.29 13.04
N PHE A 161 -8.24 -1.61 12.94
CA PHE A 161 -9.36 -2.47 13.31
C PHE A 161 -9.75 -2.33 14.78
N ALA A 162 -8.78 -2.30 15.70
CA ALA A 162 -9.05 -2.05 17.11
C ALA A 162 -9.72 -0.69 17.34
N VAL A 163 -9.25 0.36 16.66
CA VAL A 163 -9.82 1.71 16.77
C VAL A 163 -11.23 1.79 16.16
N VAL A 164 -11.42 1.23 14.98
CA VAL A 164 -12.69 1.25 14.25
C VAL A 164 -13.74 0.45 15.04
N HIS A 165 -13.40 -0.75 15.50
CA HIS A 165 -14.29 -1.58 16.33
C HIS A 165 -14.81 -0.82 17.57
N GLU A 166 -13.93 -0.08 18.26
CA GLU A 166 -14.31 0.77 19.39
C GLU A 166 -15.16 1.99 18.99
N LEU A 167 -14.92 2.56 17.81
CA LEU A 167 -15.72 3.66 17.27
C LEU A 167 -17.13 3.22 16.85
N GLU A 168 -17.29 1.98 16.39
CA GLU A 168 -18.55 1.41 15.91
C GLU A 168 -19.49 1.02 17.07
N GLY A 169 -18.94 0.66 18.24
CA GLY A 169 -19.69 0.44 19.47
C GLY A 169 -20.50 -0.86 19.49
N ALA A 170 -19.82 -1.97 19.83
CA ALA A 170 -20.34 -3.24 20.35
C ALA A 170 -21.41 -4.01 19.51
N HIS A 171 -20.97 -5.03 18.78
CA HIS A 171 -21.25 -6.47 19.03
C HIS A 171 -20.54 -7.31 17.97
N SER A 172 -19.27 -7.63 18.21
CA SER A 172 -18.58 -8.77 17.59
C SER A 172 -17.65 -9.30 18.67
N ASP A 173 -17.93 -10.50 19.17
CA ASP A 173 -17.15 -11.13 20.25
C ASP A 173 -15.66 -11.20 19.86
N PRO A 174 -14.72 -10.82 20.76
CA PRO A 174 -13.28 -10.93 20.51
C PRO A 174 -12.76 -12.38 20.50
N ALA A 175 -13.64 -13.38 20.50
CA ALA A 175 -13.30 -14.79 20.68
C ALA A 175 -13.39 -15.64 19.39
N LYS A 176 -13.55 -15.04 18.20
CA LYS A 176 -13.59 -15.77 16.92
C LYS A 176 -12.77 -15.18 15.78
N GLU A 177 -11.84 -14.26 16.05
CA GLU A 177 -10.79 -13.94 15.10
C GLU A 177 -9.49 -14.58 15.57
N GLU A 178 -9.41 -15.91 15.37
CA GLU A 178 -8.09 -16.51 15.17
C GLU A 178 -7.44 -15.79 13.99
N VAL A 179 -6.16 -15.45 14.16
CA VAL A 179 -5.28 -14.86 13.16
C VAL A 179 -5.17 -15.83 11.99
N GLY A 180 -6.13 -15.75 11.07
CA GLY A 180 -6.11 -16.39 9.77
C GLY A 180 -5.77 -15.32 8.73
N GLU A 181 -4.67 -15.54 8.01
CA GLU A 181 -4.37 -14.80 6.79
C GLU A 181 -5.61 -14.69 5.90
N GLY A 182 -6.02 -13.45 5.60
CA GLY A 182 -7.04 -13.15 4.61
C GLY A 182 -8.44 -12.91 5.18
N VAL A 183 -8.69 -11.70 5.66
CA VAL A 183 -10.05 -11.13 5.68
C VAL A 183 -9.98 -9.69 5.14
N ILE A 184 -9.97 -9.60 3.81
CA ILE A 184 -10.59 -8.49 3.10
C ILE A 184 -11.85 -9.10 2.50
N ASN A 185 -13.01 -8.68 3.00
CA ASN A 185 -14.36 -8.76 2.41
C ASN A 185 -15.40 -9.42 3.33
N GLU A 186 -16.22 -8.58 3.94
CA GLU A 186 -17.65 -8.73 3.79
C GLU A 186 -18.28 -7.38 3.37
N THR A 187 -19.29 -7.47 2.51
CA THR A 187 -20.18 -6.42 1.97
C THR A 187 -19.74 -5.54 0.78
N PHE A 188 -19.58 -6.19 -0.38
CA PHE A 188 -20.12 -5.68 -1.66
C PHE A 188 -21.15 -6.71 -2.17
N GLU A 189 -22.39 -6.63 -1.69
CA GLU A 189 -23.52 -7.28 -2.33
C GLU A 189 -24.46 -6.20 -2.85
N MET A 190 -24.51 -6.10 -4.18
CA MET A 190 -25.56 -5.40 -4.91
C MET A 190 -26.62 -6.45 -5.23
N SER A 191 -27.66 -6.52 -4.38
CA SER A 191 -28.80 -7.39 -4.65
C SER A 191 -29.82 -6.63 -5.50
N SER A 192 -29.89 -7.05 -6.76
CA SER A 192 -30.97 -6.78 -7.71
C SER A 192 -32.28 -7.33 -7.16
N ALA A 193 -33.29 -6.46 -7.09
CA ALA A 193 -34.65 -6.81 -6.76
C ALA A 193 -35.32 -7.53 -7.93
N GLU A 194 -35.87 -8.72 -7.69
CA GLU A 194 -37.00 -9.28 -8.44
C GLU A 194 -38.06 -9.79 -7.45
N GLU A 195 -39.30 -9.37 -7.69
CA GLU A 195 -40.51 -9.63 -6.90
C GLU A 195 -41.29 -10.86 -7.40
N GLY A 196 -42.03 -11.49 -6.47
CA GLY A 196 -43.16 -12.40 -6.72
C GLY A 196 -43.01 -13.74 -5.98
N THR A 197 -43.95 -14.28 -5.22
CA THR A 197 -45.39 -14.02 -4.98
C THR A 197 -45.83 -14.80 -3.72
N ALA A 198 -46.74 -14.20 -2.91
CA ALA A 198 -47.79 -14.76 -2.02
C ALA A 198 -47.48 -15.99 -1.12
N ASN A 199 -47.93 -16.12 0.14
CA ASN A 199 -49.17 -15.69 0.78
C ASN A 199 -49.07 -15.99 2.30
N GLY A 200 -49.68 -15.19 3.17
CA GLY A 200 -49.81 -15.56 4.59
C GLY A 200 -49.98 -14.38 5.55
N ASN A 201 -51.23 -14.05 5.85
CA ASN A 201 -51.63 -13.05 6.85
C ASN A 201 -51.14 -13.39 8.26
N TYR A 202 -50.32 -12.52 8.87
CA TYR A 202 -50.32 -12.31 10.33
C TYR A 202 -50.05 -10.83 10.65
N VAL A 203 -51.09 -10.20 11.22
CA VAL A 203 -51.09 -9.14 12.25
C VAL A 203 -50.05 -8.01 12.15
N ASN A 204 -50.55 -6.80 11.88
CA ASN A 204 -49.81 -5.53 11.96
C ASN A 204 -49.19 -5.30 13.35
N ALA A 205 -47.87 -5.39 13.46
CA ALA A 205 -47.09 -4.77 14.53
C ALA A 205 -46.62 -3.37 14.06
N PRO A 206 -46.79 -2.31 14.86
CA PRO A 206 -46.75 -0.94 14.36
C PRO A 206 -45.31 -0.44 14.18
N ASN A 207 -44.99 0.12 12.99
CA ASN A 207 -44.02 1.17 12.61
C ASN A 207 -42.60 1.23 13.25
N ASN A 208 -42.27 0.37 14.21
CA ASN A 208 -41.06 0.41 15.02
C ASN A 208 -39.97 -0.50 14.48
N GLU A 209 -40.31 -1.54 13.72
CA GLU A 209 -39.34 -2.41 13.07
C GLU A 209 -38.76 -1.79 11.79
N GLU A 210 -39.58 -1.07 11.02
CA GLU A 210 -39.13 -0.39 9.82
C GLU A 210 -38.26 0.83 10.15
N ASN A 211 -38.63 1.61 11.19
CA ASN A 211 -37.76 2.64 11.77
C ASN A 211 -36.48 2.05 12.38
N ARG A 212 -36.53 0.90 13.08
CA ARG A 212 -35.30 0.22 13.56
C ARG A 212 -34.43 -0.29 12.42
N ARG A 213 -35.03 -0.81 11.34
CA ARG A 213 -34.31 -1.29 10.15
C ARG A 213 -33.68 -0.14 9.39
N GLN A 214 -34.36 1.00 9.23
CA GLN A 214 -33.81 2.22 8.62
C GLN A 214 -32.74 2.88 9.50
N GLU A 215 -32.92 2.94 10.82
CA GLU A 215 -31.88 3.41 11.75
C GLU A 215 -30.66 2.48 11.77
N THR A 216 -30.86 1.16 11.76
CA THR A 216 -29.74 0.20 11.76
C THR A 216 -29.01 0.16 10.41
N THR A 217 -29.71 0.29 9.28
CA THR A 217 -29.06 0.41 7.95
C THR A 217 -28.36 1.75 7.77
N GLY A 218 -28.96 2.88 8.18
CA GLY A 218 -28.31 4.19 8.17
C GLY A 218 -27.09 4.27 9.10
N LYS A 219 -27.17 3.65 10.28
CA LYS A 219 -26.06 3.55 11.24
C LYS A 219 -24.97 2.62 10.73
N LYS A 220 -25.30 1.44 10.16
CA LYS A 220 -24.34 0.54 9.48
C LYS A 220 -23.65 1.21 8.28
N ALA A 221 -24.39 1.99 7.49
CA ALA A 221 -23.83 2.74 6.36
C ALA A 221 -22.86 3.86 6.81
N GLY A 222 -23.17 4.57 7.90
CA GLY A 222 -22.25 5.55 8.51
C GLY A 222 -20.99 4.91 9.13
N ILE A 223 -21.15 3.73 9.73
CA ILE A 223 -20.10 2.89 10.32
C ILE A 223 -19.10 2.42 9.24
N SER A 224 -19.60 1.84 8.13
CA SER A 224 -18.76 1.44 6.99
C SER A 224 -17.95 2.60 6.39
N LYS A 225 -18.51 3.83 6.38
CA LYS A 225 -17.81 5.01 5.90
C LYS A 225 -16.65 5.43 6.81
N ILE A 226 -16.78 5.30 8.13
CA ILE A 226 -15.69 5.59 9.08
C ILE A 226 -14.57 4.57 8.92
N ALA A 227 -14.88 3.27 8.90
CA ALA A 227 -13.90 2.21 8.67
C ALA A 227 -13.10 2.42 7.38
N LYS A 228 -13.82 2.72 6.28
CA LYS A 228 -13.21 3.06 4.98
C LYS A 228 -12.31 4.28 5.08
N GLY A 229 -12.76 5.34 5.75
CA GLY A 229 -11.97 6.56 5.95
C GLY A 229 -10.66 6.31 6.72
N PHE A 230 -10.69 5.50 7.77
CA PHE A 230 -9.51 5.14 8.55
C PHE A 230 -8.55 4.21 7.81
N ALA A 231 -9.06 3.25 7.02
CA ALA A 231 -8.21 2.43 6.16
C ALA A 231 -7.52 3.28 5.07
N LEU A 232 -8.28 4.19 4.43
CA LEU A 232 -7.77 5.04 3.36
C LEU A 232 -6.74 6.06 3.88
N CYS A 233 -6.92 6.56 5.11
CA CYS A 233 -5.98 7.52 5.69
C CYS A 233 -4.59 6.91 5.90
N VAL A 234 -4.51 5.65 6.33
CA VAL A 234 -3.25 4.91 6.47
C VAL A 234 -2.65 4.59 5.10
N ALA A 235 -3.45 4.15 4.13
CA ALA A 235 -2.96 3.86 2.78
C ALA A 235 -2.31 5.11 2.12
N TYR A 236 -2.97 6.26 2.22
CA TYR A 236 -2.41 7.52 1.72
C TYR A 236 -1.22 8.00 2.53
N ALA A 237 -1.30 7.98 3.86
CA ALA A 237 -0.19 8.43 4.71
C ALA A 237 1.08 7.60 4.50
N SER A 238 0.94 6.28 4.33
CA SER A 238 2.05 5.38 3.99
C SER A 238 2.71 5.80 2.66
N SER A 239 1.90 5.99 1.62
CA SER A 239 2.39 6.42 0.30
C SER A 239 3.08 7.80 0.35
N ILE A 240 2.53 8.75 1.11
CA ILE A 240 3.09 10.10 1.28
C ILE A 240 4.41 10.06 2.07
N GLY A 241 4.50 9.22 3.10
CA GLY A 241 5.71 9.05 3.90
C GLY A 241 6.88 8.52 3.08
N GLY A 242 6.62 7.60 2.16
CA GLY A 242 7.64 7.03 1.28
C GLY A 242 8.30 8.04 0.31
N ILE A 243 7.72 9.23 0.12
CA ILE A 243 8.29 10.30 -0.71
C ILE A 243 9.35 11.09 0.09
N ALA A 244 9.26 11.10 1.42
CA ALA A 244 10.03 12.00 2.28
C ALA A 244 11.54 11.71 2.32
N THR A 245 11.94 10.44 2.14
CA THR A 245 13.33 10.00 2.19
C THR A 245 13.71 9.24 0.92
N LEU A 246 15.01 9.20 0.60
CA LEU A 246 15.50 8.43 -0.56
C LEU A 246 15.22 6.94 -0.41
N THR A 247 15.33 6.39 0.80
CA THR A 247 15.14 4.96 1.07
C THR A 247 13.66 4.56 1.20
N GLY A 248 12.74 5.52 1.26
CA GLY A 248 11.32 5.25 1.45
C GLY A 248 10.69 4.48 0.28
N THR A 249 11.02 4.84 -0.96
CA THR A 249 10.48 4.17 -2.15
C THR A 249 11.52 3.96 -3.26
N PRO A 250 11.41 2.86 -4.04
CA PRO A 250 12.32 2.58 -5.16
C PRO A 250 12.40 3.70 -6.23
N PRO A 251 11.32 4.39 -6.63
CA PRO A 251 11.40 5.48 -7.61
C PRO A 251 12.36 6.60 -7.23
N ASN A 252 12.46 6.94 -5.94
CA ASN A 252 13.39 7.96 -5.46
C ASN A 252 14.85 7.57 -5.73
N LEU A 253 15.16 6.28 -5.57
CA LEU A 253 16.50 5.74 -5.82
C LEU A 253 16.81 5.61 -7.31
N VAL A 254 15.83 5.24 -8.12
CA VAL A 254 15.99 5.23 -9.59
C VAL A 254 16.27 6.64 -10.11
N LEU A 255 15.55 7.64 -9.58
CA LEU A 255 15.82 9.05 -9.89
C LEU A 255 17.24 9.45 -9.46
N LYS A 256 17.62 9.15 -8.20
CA LYS A 256 18.97 9.42 -7.71
C LYS A 256 20.04 8.78 -8.60
N ASP A 257 19.90 7.50 -8.92
CA ASP A 257 20.85 6.77 -9.77
C ASP A 257 20.97 7.38 -11.17
N SER A 258 19.82 7.78 -11.75
CA SER A 258 19.79 8.44 -13.06
C SER A 258 20.49 9.81 -13.03
N VAL A 259 20.22 10.61 -11.99
CA VAL A 259 20.86 11.93 -11.80
C VAL A 259 22.36 11.78 -11.56
N ASP A 260 22.76 10.85 -10.68
CA ASP A 260 24.17 10.58 -10.40
C ASP A 260 24.92 10.17 -11.67
N LYS A 261 24.32 9.34 -12.54
CA LYS A 261 24.92 8.95 -13.83
C LYS A 261 25.08 10.14 -14.78
N LEU A 262 24.07 11.00 -14.90
CA LEU A 262 24.10 12.17 -15.79
C LEU A 262 25.15 13.20 -15.36
N TYR A 263 25.22 13.51 -14.06
CA TYR A 263 26.18 14.50 -13.53
C TYR A 263 27.61 13.97 -13.58
N LYS A 264 27.84 12.70 -13.20
CA LYS A 264 29.17 12.07 -13.31
C LYS A 264 29.65 12.03 -14.77
N ALA A 265 28.76 11.83 -15.74
CA ALA A 265 29.11 11.88 -17.17
C ALA A 265 29.60 13.27 -17.60
N ASN A 266 29.07 14.33 -17.01
CA ASN A 266 29.48 15.72 -17.24
C ASN A 266 30.65 16.18 -16.34
N LYS A 267 31.23 15.29 -15.53
CA LYS A 267 32.27 15.58 -14.52
C LYS A 267 31.83 16.58 -13.43
N GLU A 268 30.54 16.58 -13.13
CA GLU A 268 29.95 17.40 -12.06
C GLU A 268 29.57 16.53 -10.85
N ASP A 269 29.59 17.12 -9.66
CA ASP A 269 29.15 16.44 -8.45
C ASP A 269 27.62 16.30 -8.44
N PRO A 270 27.08 15.10 -8.13
CA PRO A 270 25.64 14.91 -8.10
C PRO A 270 24.96 15.79 -7.03
N PRO A 271 23.90 16.54 -7.37
CA PRO A 271 23.26 17.46 -6.44
C PRO A 271 22.44 16.74 -5.35
N ILE A 272 22.04 15.49 -5.60
CA ILE A 272 21.12 14.72 -4.75
C ILE A 272 21.90 13.89 -3.72
N SER A 273 22.12 14.49 -2.56
CA SER A 273 22.53 13.79 -1.34
C SER A 273 21.31 13.37 -0.51
N PHE A 274 21.49 12.43 0.43
CA PHE A 274 20.43 12.02 1.35
C PHE A 274 19.90 13.20 2.19
N ALA A 275 20.81 14.04 2.70
CA ALA A 275 20.45 15.21 3.50
C ALA A 275 19.70 16.26 2.68
N ASN A 276 20.17 16.55 1.45
CA ASN A 276 19.54 17.53 0.57
C ASN A 276 18.13 17.08 0.15
N TRP A 277 17.99 15.79 -0.19
CA TRP A 277 16.68 15.21 -0.51
C TRP A 277 15.73 15.33 0.68
N MET A 278 16.17 14.93 1.87
CA MET A 278 15.35 14.98 3.08
C MET A 278 14.93 16.42 3.42
N GLY A 279 15.84 17.40 3.29
CA GLY A 279 15.55 18.81 3.52
C GLY A 279 14.50 19.39 2.56
N PHE A 280 14.40 18.84 1.35
CA PHE A 280 13.39 19.23 0.36
C PHE A 280 12.08 18.44 0.49
N ALA A 281 12.16 17.12 0.59
CA ALA A 281 11.03 16.22 0.47
C ALA A 281 10.25 16.02 1.79
N VAL A 282 10.90 16.09 2.96
CA VAL A 282 10.19 15.98 4.25
C VAL A 282 9.16 17.12 4.42
N PRO A 283 9.51 18.41 4.26
CA PRO A 283 8.53 19.49 4.38
C PRO A 283 7.39 19.38 3.37
N LEU A 284 7.71 19.02 2.12
CA LEU A 284 6.72 18.83 1.06
C LEU A 284 5.76 17.68 1.39
N SER A 285 6.29 16.52 1.80
CA SER A 285 5.47 15.36 2.17
C SER A 285 4.55 15.67 3.35
N PHE A 286 5.02 16.43 4.34
CA PHE A 286 4.22 16.86 5.47
C PHE A 286 3.08 17.79 5.04
N LEU A 287 3.34 18.72 4.11
CA LEU A 287 2.30 19.58 3.54
C LEU A 287 1.25 18.76 2.79
N VAL A 288 1.68 17.79 1.96
CA VAL A 288 0.76 16.87 1.26
C VAL A 288 -0.03 16.02 2.25
N LEU A 289 0.57 15.59 3.37
CA LEU A 289 -0.11 14.86 4.44
C LEU A 289 -1.24 15.69 5.05
N LEU A 290 -0.99 16.97 5.34
CA LEU A 290 -2.01 17.87 5.88
C LEU A 290 -3.16 18.10 4.88
N LEU A 291 -2.84 18.28 3.59
CA LEU A 291 -3.85 18.39 2.53
C LEU A 291 -4.68 17.11 2.40
N ALA A 292 -4.04 15.94 2.42
CA ALA A 292 -4.71 14.65 2.39
C ALA A 292 -5.59 14.45 3.64
N TRP A 293 -5.12 14.86 4.81
CA TRP A 293 -5.91 14.82 6.04
C TRP A 293 -7.17 15.68 5.92
N VAL A 294 -7.05 16.93 5.48
CA VAL A 294 -8.21 17.82 5.27
C VAL A 294 -9.18 17.22 4.24
N LEU A 295 -8.67 16.72 3.12
CA LEU A 295 -9.49 16.08 2.08
C LEU A 295 -10.28 14.89 2.65
N LEU A 296 -9.61 14.00 3.39
CA LEU A 296 -10.25 12.81 3.97
C LEU A 296 -11.23 13.18 5.09
N GLN A 297 -10.95 14.23 5.86
CA GLN A 297 -11.90 14.78 6.83
C GLN A 297 -13.17 15.25 6.13
N VAL A 298 -13.05 15.98 5.02
CA VAL A 298 -14.20 16.44 4.24
C VAL A 298 -14.93 15.25 3.60
N LEU A 299 -14.24 14.26 3.03
CA LEU A 299 -14.92 13.15 2.35
C LEU A 299 -15.65 12.21 3.32
N PHE A 300 -15.06 11.90 4.46
CA PHE A 300 -15.56 10.86 5.37
C PHE A 300 -16.17 11.39 6.67
N LEU A 301 -15.84 12.61 7.08
CA LEU A 301 -16.25 13.20 8.38
C LEU A 301 -17.05 14.51 8.24
N SER A 302 -17.43 14.94 7.02
CA SER A 302 -18.08 16.24 6.71
C SER A 302 -19.31 16.63 7.54
N CYS A 303 -20.04 15.69 8.15
CA CYS A 303 -21.17 16.02 9.03
C CYS A 303 -20.99 15.55 10.49
N THR A 304 -19.79 15.08 10.86
CA THR A 304 -19.52 14.46 12.18
C THR A 304 -18.46 15.22 12.98
N CYS A 305 -17.91 16.32 12.46
CA CYS A 305 -16.93 17.18 13.13
C CYS A 305 -17.33 17.60 14.56
N CYS A 306 -18.64 17.71 14.83
CA CYS A 306 -19.20 18.09 16.13
C CYS A 306 -19.73 16.92 16.97
N ARG A 307 -19.59 15.65 16.53
CA ARG A 307 -20.07 14.51 17.31
C ARG A 307 -19.11 14.26 18.47
N LYS A 308 -19.44 14.84 19.64
CA LYS A 308 -18.72 14.57 20.88
C LYS A 308 -18.72 13.06 21.13
N VAL A 309 -17.54 12.47 21.12
CA VAL A 309 -17.37 11.09 21.56
C VAL A 309 -17.55 11.06 23.07
N ASP A 310 -18.44 10.19 23.53
CA ASP A 310 -18.74 10.02 24.96
C ASP A 310 -17.48 9.62 25.73
N ALA A 311 -17.41 10.04 27.00
CA ALA A 311 -16.26 9.76 27.86
C ALA A 311 -15.95 8.25 27.97
N SER A 312 -16.97 7.40 27.98
CA SER A 312 -16.84 5.95 27.99
C SER A 312 -16.14 5.42 26.74
N ARG A 313 -16.49 5.93 25.56
CA ARG A 313 -15.88 5.51 24.30
C ARG A 313 -14.46 6.03 24.14
N LYS A 314 -14.17 7.24 24.65
CA LYS A 314 -12.80 7.76 24.74
C LYS A 314 -11.90 6.88 25.62
N LYS A 315 -12.44 6.37 26.73
CA LYS A 315 -11.76 5.45 27.64
C LYS A 315 -11.49 4.11 26.93
N ALA A 316 -12.48 3.54 26.25
CA ALA A 316 -12.35 2.27 25.54
C ALA A 316 -11.29 2.33 24.42
N ILE A 317 -11.27 3.39 23.60
CA ILE A 317 -10.22 3.61 22.57
C ILE A 317 -8.83 3.65 23.21
N ARG A 318 -8.69 4.37 24.34
CA ARG A 318 -7.41 4.46 25.06
C ARG A 318 -6.99 3.11 25.64
N GLU A 319 -7.93 2.32 26.15
CA GLU A 319 -7.69 0.97 26.66
C GLU A 319 -7.31 0.00 25.54
N ALA A 320 -7.95 0.08 24.37
CA ALA A 320 -7.58 -0.72 23.20
C ALA A 320 -6.14 -0.43 22.73
N ILE A 321 -5.76 0.85 22.62
CA ILE A 321 -4.39 1.25 22.28
C ILE A 321 -3.40 0.78 23.37
N GLN A 322 -3.79 0.88 24.65
CA GLN A 322 -2.94 0.45 25.76
C GLN A 322 -2.77 -1.08 25.79
N SER A 323 -3.81 -1.84 25.45
CA SER A 323 -3.76 -3.29 25.33
C SER A 323 -2.77 -3.72 24.26
N GLN A 324 -2.85 -3.11 23.07
CA GLN A 324 -1.88 -3.33 21.98
C GLN A 324 -0.45 -2.97 22.40
N TYR A 325 -0.27 -1.91 23.19
CA TYR A 325 1.05 -1.53 23.71
C TYR A 325 1.60 -2.54 24.72
N ASN A 326 0.74 -3.03 25.61
CA ASN A 326 1.13 -4.02 26.63
C ASN A 326 1.44 -5.39 26.00
N ALA A 327 0.77 -5.76 24.92
CA ALA A 327 1.01 -7.00 24.17
C ALA A 327 2.43 -7.09 23.59
N LEU A 328 3.11 -5.96 23.40
CA LEU A 328 4.50 -5.90 22.93
C LEU A 328 5.53 -6.27 24.01
N GLY A 329 5.12 -6.51 25.26
CA GLY A 329 6.01 -6.87 26.36
C GLY A 329 6.90 -5.72 26.87
N ARG A 330 7.60 -5.97 27.98
CA ARG A 330 8.66 -5.07 28.50
C ARG A 330 9.93 -5.23 27.66
N ILE A 331 10.67 -4.12 27.56
CA ILE A 331 12.02 -4.06 26.98
C ILE A 331 13.00 -4.64 27.99
#